data_AF-A0A5D2IY33-F1
#
_entry.id   AF-A0A5D2IY33-F1
#
_cell.length_a   1.000
_cell.length_b   1.000
_cell.length_c   1.000
_cell.angle_alpha   90.00
_cell.angle_beta   90.00
_cell.angle_gamma   90.00
#
_symmetry.space_group_name_H-M   'P 1'
#
loop_
_entity.id
_entity.type
_entity.pdbx_description
1 polymer ?
#
loop_
_entity_poly.entity_id
_entity_poly.type
_entity_poly.pdbx_seq_one_letter_code
_entity_poly.pdbx_strand_id
1 'polypeptide(L)'
;FETLDFGYNLLEGVVLETHFSNLTRLTTLKASHNRLRFEPNSSWILPFQCQIIELGHWHLGPKFPHWLKFQKNLSVLDISDAGISDFIPPCGEWMEVLYIDKNLISGEIPDCWNRWQNLEFLNLGGNNLIGKIPPLGHSKLFMLILRNNTWIGDKFSFLNILNLQSNNFDGRIPHKICDLLNILILDLTHNNISGTIPKCFGFVTNMDLSTNTLTAEIPKEIGRLVELQSLNLSGNLLIGNIPYNIGNMELIESLDFFSNLNFLNHFNVSYNNLTGQIPTSTQLQSFENLSYVGNHLCGPPLTKKLLELRNQNEEI
;
A
#
# COMPACT_ATOMS: atom_id res chain seq x y z
N PHE A 1 -10.98 12.90 30.04
CA PHE A 1 -10.07 12.63 28.93
C PHE A 1 -8.67 12.82 29.46
N GLU A 2 -7.99 11.72 29.69
CA GLU A 2 -6.59 11.73 30.08
C GLU A 2 -5.79 11.06 28.96
N THR A 3 -4.68 11.67 28.62
CA THR A 3 -3.76 11.22 27.57
C THR A 3 -2.42 10.95 28.22
N LEU A 4 -1.88 9.76 27.95
CA LEU A 4 -0.50 9.41 28.27
C LEU A 4 0.24 9.23 26.95
N ASP A 5 1.13 10.17 26.65
CA ASP A 5 1.95 10.16 25.44
C ASP A 5 3.43 10.15 25.81
N PHE A 6 4.13 9.11 25.39
CA PHE A 6 5.58 8.96 25.48
C PHE A 6 6.13 8.19 24.28
N GLY A 7 5.46 8.28 23.13
CA GLY A 7 5.91 7.68 21.88
C GLY A 7 7.22 8.28 21.35
N TYR A 8 7.84 7.62 20.38
CA TYR A 8 9.05 8.07 19.70
C TYR A 8 10.23 8.33 20.64
N ASN A 9 10.46 7.40 21.55
CA ASN A 9 11.60 7.42 22.46
C ASN A 9 12.46 6.15 22.26
N LEU A 10 13.51 6.01 23.07
CA LEU A 10 14.38 4.83 23.06
C LEU A 10 14.17 4.00 24.33
N LEU A 11 12.97 4.03 24.91
CA LEU A 11 12.69 3.30 26.15
C LEU A 11 12.73 1.79 25.89
N GLU A 12 13.37 1.08 26.82
CA GLU A 12 13.50 -0.37 26.82
C GLU A 12 13.19 -0.93 28.20
N GLY A 13 12.87 -2.22 28.26
CA GLY A 13 12.56 -2.93 29.50
C GLY A 13 11.14 -3.45 29.57
N VAL A 14 10.73 -3.87 30.76
CA VAL A 14 9.45 -4.56 30.99
C VAL A 14 8.47 -3.60 31.67
N VAL A 15 7.30 -3.44 31.04
CA VAL A 15 6.16 -2.75 31.64
C VAL A 15 5.33 -3.79 32.40
N LEU A 16 4.90 -3.44 33.61
CA LEU A 16 4.08 -4.29 34.47
C LEU A 16 2.67 -3.70 34.59
N GLU A 17 1.70 -4.56 34.92
CA GLU A 17 0.30 -4.18 35.20
C GLU A 17 0.17 -3.06 36.25
N THR A 18 1.09 -3.04 37.22
CA THR A 18 1.13 -2.04 38.29
C THR A 18 1.40 -0.63 37.77
N HIS A 19 2.12 -0.47 36.65
CA HIS A 19 2.34 0.84 36.02
C HIS A 19 1.04 1.47 35.50
N PHE A 20 0.02 0.65 35.25
CA PHE A 20 -1.27 1.07 34.70
C PHE A 20 -2.40 1.15 35.73
N SER A 21 -2.17 0.66 36.96
CA SER A 21 -3.24 0.41 37.95
C SER A 21 -4.01 1.66 38.39
N ASN A 22 -3.36 2.83 38.36
CA ASN A 22 -3.97 4.10 38.79
C ASN A 22 -4.55 4.94 37.65
N LEU A 23 -4.42 4.51 36.39
CA LEU A 23 -4.79 5.29 35.22
C LEU A 23 -6.27 5.13 34.83
N THR A 24 -7.18 5.11 35.80
CA THR A 24 -8.60 4.71 35.60
C THR A 24 -9.39 5.59 34.63
N ARG A 25 -8.93 6.82 34.35
CA ARG A 25 -9.58 7.79 33.46
C ARG A 25 -8.89 7.94 32.10
N LEU A 26 -7.89 7.09 31.81
CA LEU A 26 -7.11 7.14 30.57
C LEU A 26 -8.00 6.82 29.37
N THR A 27 -7.96 7.70 28.38
CA THR A 27 -8.70 7.58 27.12
C THR A 27 -7.78 7.45 25.90
N THR A 28 -6.51 7.85 26.04
CA THR A 28 -5.54 7.86 24.96
C THR A 28 -4.19 7.39 25.50
N LEU A 29 -3.67 6.30 24.96
CA LEU A 29 -2.34 5.79 25.25
C LEU A 29 -1.50 5.83 23.98
N LYS A 30 -0.49 6.69 23.93
CA LYS A 30 0.45 6.81 22.82
C LYS A 30 1.86 6.50 23.28
N ALA A 31 2.40 5.40 22.80
CA ALA A 31 3.71 4.95 23.18
C ALA A 31 4.46 4.22 22.06
N SER A 32 3.96 4.30 20.82
CA SER A 32 4.61 3.72 19.65
C SER A 32 6.09 4.15 19.53
N HIS A 33 6.90 3.36 18.83
CA HIS A 33 8.34 3.59 18.69
C HIS A 33 9.06 3.63 20.04
N ASN A 34 8.85 2.60 20.84
CA ASN A 34 9.66 2.24 22.01
C ASN A 34 9.92 0.73 21.97
N ARG A 35 11.01 0.25 22.57
CA ARG A 35 11.37 -1.18 22.63
C ARG A 35 10.92 -1.82 23.94
N LEU A 36 9.71 -1.48 24.37
CA LEU A 36 9.15 -1.92 25.64
C LEU A 36 8.46 -3.27 25.48
N ARG A 37 8.56 -4.11 26.51
CA ARG A 37 7.89 -5.42 26.57
C ARG A 37 6.70 -5.36 27.51
N PHE A 38 5.55 -5.81 27.06
CA PHE A 38 4.34 -5.85 27.88
C PHE A 38 3.53 -7.13 27.64
N GLU A 39 3.67 -8.08 28.56
CA GLU A 39 2.97 -9.37 28.56
C GLU A 39 2.26 -9.55 29.91
N PRO A 40 1.11 -8.89 30.12
CA PRO A 40 0.36 -9.04 31.36
C PRO A 40 -0.22 -10.45 31.49
N ASN A 41 -0.65 -10.80 32.69
CA ASN A 41 -1.37 -12.03 32.95
C ASN A 41 -2.60 -12.14 32.02
N SER A 42 -2.89 -13.33 31.50
CA SER A 42 -4.04 -13.56 30.61
C SER A 42 -5.39 -13.16 31.23
N SER A 43 -5.48 -13.16 32.56
CA SER A 43 -6.65 -12.78 33.34
C SER A 43 -6.69 -11.29 33.68
N TRP A 44 -5.67 -10.51 33.28
CA TRP A 44 -5.61 -9.10 33.56
C TRP A 44 -6.69 -8.32 32.79
N ILE A 45 -7.30 -7.37 33.48
CA ILE A 45 -8.35 -6.49 32.96
C ILE A 45 -7.84 -5.07 33.11
N LEU A 46 -7.83 -4.31 32.02
CA LEU A 46 -7.39 -2.91 32.07
C LEU A 46 -8.34 -2.10 32.97
N PRO A 47 -7.80 -1.22 33.83
CA PRO A 47 -8.60 -0.36 34.69
C PRO A 47 -9.21 0.85 33.98
N PHE A 48 -9.02 0.98 32.66
CA PHE A 48 -9.46 2.11 31.85
C PHE A 48 -10.04 1.69 30.49
N GLN A 49 -10.66 2.66 29.82
CA GLN A 49 -11.32 2.50 28.52
C GLN A 49 -10.75 3.52 27.54
N CYS A 50 -9.78 3.09 26.74
CA CYS A 50 -9.17 3.90 25.71
C CYS A 50 -10.04 3.95 24.45
N GLN A 51 -10.04 5.13 23.84
CA GLN A 51 -10.43 5.33 22.46
C GLN A 51 -9.25 5.11 21.50
N ILE A 52 -8.04 5.47 21.94
CA ILE A 52 -6.81 5.38 21.14
C ILE A 52 -5.76 4.61 21.92
N ILE A 53 -5.22 3.56 21.31
CA ILE A 53 -4.07 2.80 21.80
C ILE A 53 -3.05 2.70 20.67
N GLU A 54 -1.91 3.35 20.83
CA GLU A 54 -0.77 3.32 19.90
C GLU A 54 0.44 2.73 20.64
N LEU A 55 0.75 1.46 20.38
CA LEU A 55 1.83 0.68 21.00
C LEU A 55 2.74 0.02 19.95
N GLY A 56 2.82 0.58 18.75
CA GLY A 56 3.67 0.04 17.69
C GLY A 56 5.14 -0.07 18.13
N HIS A 57 5.84 -1.10 17.67
CA HIS A 57 7.23 -1.45 18.02
C HIS A 57 7.44 -2.01 19.44
N TRP A 58 6.38 -2.16 20.24
CA TRP A 58 6.46 -2.84 21.55
C TRP A 58 6.44 -4.36 21.41
N HIS A 59 7.16 -5.09 22.26
CA HIS A 59 7.00 -6.54 22.33
C HIS A 59 5.73 -6.92 23.12
N LEU A 60 4.64 -7.22 22.41
CA LEU A 60 3.33 -7.62 22.97
C LEU A 60 3.00 -9.10 22.75
N GLY A 61 3.67 -9.73 21.80
CA GLY A 61 3.47 -11.12 21.42
C GLY A 61 4.03 -12.13 22.44
N PRO A 62 3.96 -13.45 22.12
CA PRO A 62 3.51 -14.00 20.84
C PRO A 62 1.99 -14.03 20.66
N LYS A 63 1.20 -13.96 21.74
CA LYS A 63 -0.27 -14.03 21.67
C LYS A 63 -0.89 -12.69 21.28
N PHE A 64 -2.06 -12.73 20.64
CA PHE A 64 -2.82 -11.50 20.42
C PHE A 64 -3.23 -10.92 21.79
N PRO A 65 -3.05 -9.61 22.07
CA PRO A 65 -3.30 -9.07 23.40
C PRO A 65 -4.75 -9.24 23.84
N HIS A 66 -5.00 -10.24 24.70
CA HIS A 66 -6.36 -10.65 25.10
C HIS A 66 -7.15 -9.54 25.79
N TRP A 67 -6.45 -8.62 26.45
CA TRP A 67 -7.03 -7.54 27.19
C TRP A 67 -7.68 -6.46 26.30
N LEU A 68 -7.36 -6.42 25.00
CA LEU A 68 -7.99 -5.52 24.03
C LEU A 68 -9.51 -5.76 23.92
N LYS A 69 -9.96 -7.00 24.13
CA LYS A 69 -11.39 -7.35 24.07
C LYS A 69 -12.25 -6.63 25.11
N PHE A 70 -11.62 -6.08 26.15
CA PHE A 70 -12.31 -5.34 27.21
C PHE A 70 -12.42 -3.83 26.91
N GLN A 71 -11.86 -3.35 25.80
CA GLN A 71 -11.95 -1.95 25.38
C GLN A 71 -13.20 -1.75 24.52
N LYS A 72 -14.24 -1.13 25.10
CA LYS A 72 -15.55 -0.93 24.44
C LYS A 72 -15.58 0.27 23.50
N ASN A 73 -14.71 1.24 23.74
CA ASN A 73 -14.70 2.53 23.03
C ASN A 73 -13.50 2.66 22.08
N LEU A 74 -12.73 1.60 21.85
CA LEU A 74 -11.53 1.63 21.04
C LEU A 74 -11.90 1.96 19.59
N SER A 75 -11.33 3.02 19.03
CA SER A 75 -11.51 3.40 17.63
C SER A 75 -10.20 3.39 16.85
N VAL A 76 -9.07 3.62 17.53
CA VAL A 76 -7.72 3.57 16.94
C VAL A 76 -6.86 2.57 17.69
N LEU A 77 -6.32 1.59 16.95
CA LEU A 77 -5.38 0.61 17.46
C LEU A 77 -4.15 0.52 16.54
N ASP A 78 -2.98 0.83 17.10
CA ASP A 78 -1.68 0.52 16.51
C ASP A 78 -0.93 -0.46 17.42
N ILE A 79 -0.74 -1.69 16.92
CA ILE A 79 0.12 -2.74 17.49
C ILE A 79 1.02 -3.31 16.39
N SER A 80 1.46 -2.44 15.48
CA SER A 80 2.43 -2.78 14.43
C SER A 80 3.79 -3.19 15.03
N ASP A 81 4.51 -4.08 14.35
CA ASP A 81 5.85 -4.54 14.77
C ASP A 81 5.90 -4.99 16.25
N ALA A 82 4.92 -5.79 16.66
CA ALA A 82 4.71 -6.14 18.06
C ALA A 82 5.10 -7.57 18.45
N GLY A 83 5.69 -8.31 17.51
CA GLY A 83 6.08 -9.71 17.69
C GLY A 83 4.90 -10.68 17.84
N ILE A 84 3.70 -10.30 17.42
CA ILE A 84 2.48 -11.12 17.56
C ILE A 84 2.50 -12.23 16.51
N SER A 85 2.31 -13.49 16.92
CA SER A 85 2.33 -14.67 16.04
C SER A 85 1.09 -15.55 16.22
N ASP A 86 -0.05 -14.94 16.52
CA ASP A 86 -1.33 -15.58 16.85
C ASP A 86 -2.37 -15.35 15.74
N PHE A 87 -3.63 -15.73 15.99
CA PHE A 87 -4.77 -15.43 15.12
C PHE A 87 -5.43 -14.11 15.52
N ILE A 88 -6.09 -13.46 14.56
CA ILE A 88 -6.96 -12.30 14.84
C ILE A 88 -8.18 -12.80 15.63
N PRO A 89 -8.47 -12.25 16.83
CA PRO A 89 -9.65 -12.67 17.59
C PRO A 89 -10.96 -12.21 16.91
N PRO A 90 -12.10 -12.90 17.18
CA PRO A 90 -13.42 -12.44 16.74
C PRO A 90 -13.74 -11.03 17.25
N CYS A 91 -14.40 -10.23 16.41
CA CYS A 91 -14.39 -8.77 16.39
C CYS A 91 -14.85 -8.02 17.66
N GLY A 92 -14.35 -6.79 17.82
CA GLY A 92 -14.92 -5.73 18.65
C GLY A 92 -15.98 -4.87 17.91
N GLU A 93 -16.62 -3.93 18.61
CA GLU A 93 -17.84 -3.26 18.12
C GLU A 93 -17.61 -2.10 17.14
N TRP A 94 -16.46 -1.40 17.20
CA TRP A 94 -16.15 -0.27 16.31
C TRP A 94 -14.64 -0.16 16.05
N MET A 95 -14.26 0.18 14.81
CA MET A 95 -12.87 0.45 14.45
C MET A 95 -12.84 1.51 13.35
N GLU A 96 -12.03 2.54 13.55
CA GLU A 96 -11.76 3.61 12.58
C GLU A 96 -10.38 3.41 11.95
N VAL A 97 -9.39 3.03 12.77
CA VAL A 97 -7.99 2.89 12.36
C VAL A 97 -7.39 1.63 12.98
N LEU A 98 -6.87 0.74 12.13
CA LEU A 98 -6.21 -0.49 12.57
C LEU A 98 -4.86 -0.67 11.87
N TYR A 99 -3.78 -0.57 12.64
CA TYR A 99 -2.42 -0.91 12.24
C TYR A 99 -1.96 -2.15 13.01
N ILE A 100 -1.86 -3.29 12.31
CA ILE A 100 -1.31 -4.54 12.88
C ILE A 100 -0.16 -5.10 12.01
N ASP A 101 0.41 -4.25 11.16
CA ASP A 101 1.44 -4.65 10.21
C ASP A 101 2.76 -5.06 10.86
N LYS A 102 3.62 -5.75 10.10
CA LYS A 102 4.94 -6.25 10.54
C LYS A 102 4.87 -7.20 11.75
N ASN A 103 3.85 -8.05 11.79
CA ASN A 103 3.75 -9.12 12.78
C ASN A 103 3.84 -10.50 12.09
N LEU A 104 3.64 -11.58 12.82
CA LEU A 104 3.59 -12.96 12.31
C LEU A 104 2.16 -13.52 12.36
N ILE A 105 1.13 -12.66 12.38
CA ILE A 105 -0.28 -13.03 12.55
C ILE A 105 -0.70 -13.94 11.40
N SER A 106 -1.36 -15.04 11.72
CA SER A 106 -1.79 -16.07 10.75
C SER A 106 -3.30 -16.30 10.78
N GLY A 107 -3.79 -17.13 9.86
CA GLY A 107 -5.23 -17.44 9.73
C GLY A 107 -5.98 -16.43 8.87
N GLU A 108 -7.31 -16.58 8.85
CA GLU A 108 -8.21 -15.74 8.05
C GLU A 108 -8.61 -14.46 8.78
N ILE A 109 -8.96 -13.43 8.01
CA ILE A 109 -9.54 -12.20 8.54
C ILE A 109 -11.00 -12.48 8.95
N PRO A 110 -11.44 -12.14 10.18
CA PRO A 110 -12.80 -12.40 10.61
C PRO A 110 -13.86 -11.65 9.78
N ASP A 111 -14.90 -12.37 9.32
CA ASP A 111 -16.02 -11.81 8.54
C ASP A 111 -16.72 -10.62 9.21
N CYS A 112 -16.70 -10.57 10.55
CA CYS A 112 -17.37 -9.54 11.32
C CYS A 112 -16.74 -8.15 11.21
N TRP A 113 -15.59 -7.96 10.53
CA TRP A 113 -15.08 -6.63 10.18
C TRP A 113 -16.01 -5.87 9.24
N ASN A 114 -16.92 -6.56 8.54
CA ASN A 114 -18.00 -5.93 7.76
C ASN A 114 -18.93 -5.02 8.60
N ARG A 115 -18.87 -5.10 9.93
CA ARG A 115 -19.61 -4.22 10.86
C ARG A 115 -18.91 -2.87 11.07
N TRP A 116 -17.64 -2.73 10.72
CA TRP A 116 -16.85 -1.51 10.94
C TRP A 116 -17.14 -0.46 9.86
N GLN A 117 -18.33 0.16 9.96
CA GLN A 117 -18.82 1.14 8.98
C GLN A 117 -17.96 2.41 8.90
N ASN A 118 -17.23 2.74 9.97
CA ASN A 118 -16.36 3.91 10.04
C ASN A 118 -14.87 3.57 9.84
N LEU A 119 -14.53 2.37 9.36
CA LEU A 119 -13.14 2.02 9.10
C LEU A 119 -12.59 2.90 7.98
N GLU A 120 -11.55 3.67 8.29
CA GLU A 120 -10.89 4.62 7.39
C GLU A 120 -9.50 4.13 7.00
N PHE A 121 -8.76 3.53 7.94
CA PHE A 121 -7.39 3.06 7.72
C PHE A 121 -7.22 1.62 8.16
N LEU A 122 -6.76 0.77 7.25
CA LEU A 122 -6.49 -0.64 7.52
C LEU A 122 -5.12 -1.03 6.98
N ASN A 123 -4.18 -1.34 7.86
CA ASN A 123 -2.88 -1.87 7.50
C ASN A 123 -2.62 -3.23 8.14
N LEU A 124 -2.61 -4.26 7.30
CA LEU A 124 -2.32 -5.65 7.67
C LEU A 124 -0.99 -6.13 7.07
N GLY A 125 -0.20 -5.22 6.48
CA GLY A 125 1.02 -5.56 5.75
C GLY A 125 2.01 -6.37 6.58
N GLY A 126 2.87 -7.17 5.94
CA GLY A 126 3.93 -7.88 6.67
C GLY A 126 3.44 -8.91 7.70
N ASN A 127 2.31 -9.60 7.47
CA ASN A 127 1.78 -10.71 8.28
C ASN A 127 1.70 -12.04 7.48
N ASN A 128 1.30 -13.13 8.13
CA ASN A 128 1.07 -14.47 7.55
C ASN A 128 -0.44 -14.78 7.33
N LEU A 129 -1.25 -13.74 7.11
CA LEU A 129 -2.69 -13.88 6.89
C LEU A 129 -2.98 -14.66 5.60
N ILE A 130 -4.09 -15.40 5.60
CA ILE A 130 -4.61 -16.16 4.47
C ILE A 130 -6.08 -15.84 4.22
N GLY A 131 -6.64 -16.35 3.13
CA GLY A 131 -8.06 -16.21 2.81
C GLY A 131 -8.38 -14.95 2.01
N LYS A 132 -9.58 -14.40 2.25
CA LYS A 132 -10.12 -13.23 1.56
C LYS A 132 -10.34 -12.10 2.55
N ILE A 133 -10.30 -10.88 2.04
CA ILE A 133 -10.74 -9.71 2.81
C ILE A 133 -12.27 -9.81 2.93
N PRO A 134 -12.83 -9.64 4.14
CA PRO A 134 -14.27 -9.61 4.32
C PRO A 134 -14.88 -8.44 3.54
N PRO A 135 -16.19 -8.49 3.27
CA PRO A 135 -16.84 -7.43 2.52
C PRO A 135 -16.87 -6.12 3.32
N LEU A 136 -15.94 -5.21 2.98
CA LEU A 136 -15.73 -3.91 3.60
C LEU A 136 -16.30 -2.76 2.72
N GLY A 137 -17.09 -3.07 1.68
CA GLY A 137 -17.60 -2.08 0.73
C GLY A 137 -18.49 -0.98 1.33
N HIS A 138 -18.99 -1.16 2.56
CA HIS A 138 -19.76 -0.14 3.30
C HIS A 138 -18.87 0.79 4.13
N SER A 139 -17.61 0.44 4.35
CA SER A 139 -16.68 1.23 5.15
C SER A 139 -16.22 2.47 4.38
N LYS A 140 -15.89 3.54 5.11
CA LYS A 140 -15.27 4.76 4.55
C LYS A 140 -13.78 4.61 4.30
N LEU A 141 -13.36 3.42 3.85
CA LEU A 141 -11.96 3.04 3.80
C LEU A 141 -11.21 3.96 2.85
N PHE A 142 -10.28 4.73 3.39
CA PHE A 142 -9.40 5.65 2.67
C PHE A 142 -8.11 4.95 2.25
N MET A 143 -7.57 4.09 3.12
CA MET A 143 -6.32 3.35 2.90
C MET A 143 -6.46 1.87 3.25
N LEU A 144 -6.05 1.01 2.32
CA LEU A 144 -5.99 -0.44 2.50
C LEU A 144 -4.59 -0.96 2.16
N ILE A 145 -3.95 -1.60 3.14
CA ILE A 145 -2.67 -2.27 2.97
C ILE A 145 -2.79 -3.73 3.39
N LEU A 146 -2.48 -4.67 2.49
CA LEU A 146 -2.66 -6.09 2.74
C LEU A 146 -1.48 -6.92 2.26
N ARG A 147 -1.23 -8.02 2.98
CA ARG A 147 -0.36 -9.10 2.54
C ARG A 147 -1.18 -10.37 2.30
N ASN A 148 -0.94 -11.08 1.18
CA ASN A 148 -1.45 -12.42 0.87
C ASN A 148 -2.97 -12.66 1.03
N ASN A 149 -3.80 -11.82 0.42
CA ASN A 149 -5.22 -12.08 0.19
C ASN A 149 -5.59 -12.43 -1.27
N THR A 150 -6.45 -13.43 -1.47
CA THR A 150 -7.16 -13.56 -2.75
C THR A 150 -8.14 -12.38 -2.89
N TRP A 151 -8.11 -11.70 -4.05
CA TRP A 151 -8.60 -10.33 -4.27
C TRP A 151 -9.92 -9.87 -3.66
N ILE A 152 -9.93 -8.56 -3.43
CA ILE A 152 -11.02 -7.61 -3.19
C ILE A 152 -12.27 -7.92 -4.05
N GLY A 153 -13.36 -8.32 -3.38
CA GLY A 153 -14.67 -8.58 -3.97
C GLY A 153 -15.63 -7.39 -4.00
N ASP A 154 -15.25 -6.26 -3.40
CA ASP A 154 -16.19 -5.22 -2.97
C ASP A 154 -15.98 -3.85 -3.62
N LYS A 155 -17.06 -3.07 -3.70
CA LYS A 155 -17.07 -1.69 -4.20
C LYS A 155 -16.55 -0.74 -3.11
N PHE A 156 -15.27 -0.43 -3.13
CA PHE A 156 -14.69 0.59 -2.25
C PHE A 156 -14.86 1.99 -2.84
N SER A 157 -15.97 2.64 -2.52
CA SER A 157 -16.35 3.93 -3.13
C SER A 157 -15.45 5.10 -2.69
N PHE A 158 -14.69 4.96 -1.60
CA PHE A 158 -13.89 6.04 -1.00
C PHE A 158 -12.39 5.73 -0.92
N LEU A 159 -11.94 4.60 -1.50
CA LEU A 159 -10.55 4.19 -1.38
C LEU A 159 -9.64 5.07 -2.22
N ASN A 160 -8.75 5.79 -1.55
CA ASN A 160 -7.75 6.65 -2.17
C ASN A 160 -6.38 5.96 -2.26
N ILE A 161 -6.07 5.03 -1.35
CA ILE A 161 -4.77 4.36 -1.31
C ILE A 161 -4.97 2.85 -1.22
N LEU A 162 -4.49 2.14 -2.23
CA LEU A 162 -4.40 0.69 -2.25
C LEU A 162 -2.93 0.29 -2.38
N ASN A 163 -2.36 -0.22 -1.28
CA ASN A 163 -0.98 -0.72 -1.26
C ASN A 163 -0.97 -2.22 -1.00
N LEU A 164 -0.60 -3.00 -2.00
CA LEU A 164 -0.53 -4.46 -1.98
C LEU A 164 0.90 -4.95 -2.31
N GLN A 165 1.92 -4.11 -2.11
CA GLN A 165 3.28 -4.42 -2.53
C GLN A 165 3.94 -5.56 -1.74
N SER A 166 4.99 -6.16 -2.31
CA SER A 166 5.86 -7.17 -1.67
C SER A 166 5.09 -8.40 -1.18
N ASN A 167 4.36 -8.99 -2.11
CA ASN A 167 3.41 -10.07 -1.90
C ASN A 167 3.65 -11.22 -2.88
N ASN A 168 2.90 -12.31 -2.71
CA ASN A 168 2.87 -13.44 -3.64
C ASN A 168 1.56 -13.43 -4.46
N PHE A 169 0.99 -12.26 -4.75
CA PHE A 169 -0.24 -12.20 -5.54
C PHE A 169 -0.02 -12.70 -6.94
N ASP A 170 -0.81 -13.68 -7.36
CA ASP A 170 -0.83 -14.23 -8.70
C ASP A 170 -2.18 -13.96 -9.39
N GLY A 171 -2.35 -14.48 -10.61
CA GLY A 171 -3.54 -14.20 -11.43
C GLY A 171 -3.44 -12.86 -12.16
N ARG A 172 -4.56 -12.37 -12.73
CA ARG A 172 -4.60 -11.17 -13.60
C ARG A 172 -4.60 -9.83 -12.85
N ILE A 173 -5.26 -8.76 -13.30
CA ILE A 173 -5.83 -7.72 -12.41
C ILE A 173 -7.33 -7.75 -12.71
N PRO A 174 -8.24 -7.79 -11.72
CA PRO A 174 -9.64 -8.00 -11.98
C PRO A 174 -10.23 -6.70 -12.51
N HIS A 175 -11.20 -6.79 -13.42
CA HIS A 175 -11.92 -5.60 -13.92
C HIS A 175 -12.62 -4.82 -12.79
N LYS A 176 -12.87 -5.43 -11.63
CA LYS A 176 -13.41 -4.71 -10.46
C LYS A 176 -12.50 -3.60 -9.94
N ILE A 177 -11.19 -3.60 -10.24
CA ILE A 177 -10.32 -2.47 -9.88
C ILE A 177 -10.77 -1.15 -10.52
N CYS A 178 -11.52 -1.23 -11.62
CA CYS A 178 -12.15 -0.10 -12.30
C CYS A 178 -13.21 0.60 -11.44
N ASP A 179 -13.75 -0.07 -10.43
CA ASP A 179 -14.78 0.50 -9.55
C ASP A 179 -14.17 1.45 -8.49
N LEU A 180 -12.84 1.50 -8.38
CA LEU A 180 -12.10 2.39 -7.48
C LEU A 180 -11.97 3.80 -8.07
N LEU A 181 -13.10 4.50 -8.18
CA LEU A 181 -13.19 5.79 -8.89
C LEU A 181 -12.36 6.92 -8.25
N ASN A 182 -12.01 6.80 -6.98
CA ASN A 182 -11.30 7.81 -6.20
C ASN A 182 -9.83 7.43 -5.89
N ILE A 183 -9.32 6.36 -6.49
CA ILE A 183 -7.97 5.89 -6.19
C ILE A 183 -6.94 6.97 -6.57
N LEU A 184 -5.98 7.24 -5.68
CA LEU A 184 -4.87 8.17 -5.89
C LEU A 184 -3.57 7.41 -6.01
N ILE A 185 -3.38 6.43 -5.14
CA ILE A 185 -2.16 5.61 -5.06
C ILE A 185 -2.55 4.15 -5.25
N LEU A 186 -2.02 3.54 -6.30
CA LEU A 186 -2.09 2.12 -6.57
C LEU A 186 -0.68 1.53 -6.59
N ASP A 187 -0.36 0.72 -5.60
CA ASP A 187 0.95 0.09 -5.46
C ASP A 187 0.78 -1.44 -5.37
N LEU A 188 1.09 -2.13 -6.46
CA LEU A 188 1.05 -3.60 -6.59
C LEU A 188 2.45 -4.21 -6.77
N THR A 189 3.50 -3.44 -6.44
CA THR A 189 4.91 -3.73 -6.70
C THR A 189 5.37 -5.05 -6.07
N HIS A 190 6.33 -5.76 -6.67
CA HIS A 190 6.90 -7.00 -6.14
C HIS A 190 5.84 -8.07 -5.85
N ASN A 191 5.24 -8.61 -6.91
CA ASN A 191 4.22 -9.65 -6.87
C ASN A 191 4.41 -10.66 -8.04
N ASN A 192 3.53 -11.65 -8.14
CA ASN A 192 3.44 -12.59 -9.26
C ASN A 192 2.25 -12.29 -10.19
N ILE A 193 1.79 -11.03 -10.23
CA ILE A 193 0.61 -10.63 -10.99
C ILE A 193 0.91 -10.75 -12.48
N SER A 194 -0.04 -11.30 -13.24
CA SER A 194 0.07 -11.66 -14.66
C SER A 194 -1.03 -11.01 -15.49
N GLY A 195 -1.11 -11.31 -16.79
CA GLY A 195 -2.14 -10.77 -17.67
C GLY A 195 -1.95 -9.29 -17.97
N THR A 196 -3.03 -8.55 -18.22
CA THR A 196 -2.99 -7.20 -18.79
C THR A 196 -3.29 -6.11 -17.77
N ILE A 197 -2.71 -4.92 -17.94
CA ILE A 197 -3.10 -3.71 -17.21
C ILE A 197 -4.52 -3.27 -17.66
N PRO A 198 -5.48 -3.06 -16.73
CA PRO A 198 -6.82 -2.58 -17.07
C PRO A 198 -6.84 -1.19 -17.70
N LYS A 199 -7.79 -0.96 -18.61
CA LYS A 199 -7.89 0.29 -19.41
C LYS A 199 -8.77 1.38 -18.79
N CYS A 200 -9.23 1.16 -17.56
CA CYS A 200 -10.38 1.83 -16.97
C CYS A 200 -10.04 2.77 -15.81
N PHE A 201 -8.75 2.96 -15.52
CA PHE A 201 -8.34 3.88 -14.47
C PHE A 201 -8.82 5.30 -14.82
N GLY A 202 -9.63 5.89 -13.93
CA GLY A 202 -10.19 7.23 -14.14
C GLY A 202 -9.31 8.33 -13.55
N PHE A 203 -8.87 8.13 -12.31
CA PHE A 203 -8.05 9.07 -11.55
C PHE A 203 -6.97 8.23 -10.84
N VAL A 204 -5.69 8.57 -11.03
CA VAL A 204 -4.54 7.96 -10.34
C VAL A 204 -3.39 8.97 -10.39
N THR A 205 -2.76 9.23 -9.26
CA THR A 205 -1.58 10.10 -9.15
C THR A 205 -0.29 9.28 -9.12
N ASN A 206 -0.32 8.13 -8.45
CA ASN A 206 0.83 7.23 -8.34
C ASN A 206 0.40 5.80 -8.69
N MET A 207 1.04 5.23 -9.70
CA MET A 207 0.85 3.85 -10.12
C MET A 207 2.19 3.13 -10.14
N ASP A 208 2.37 2.18 -9.23
CA ASP A 208 3.50 1.25 -9.25
C ASP A 208 3.00 -0.18 -9.43
N LEU A 209 3.33 -0.77 -10.57
CA LEU A 209 3.01 -2.14 -10.95
C LEU A 209 4.30 -2.95 -11.20
N SER A 210 5.44 -2.45 -10.74
CA SER A 210 6.74 -3.02 -11.08
C SER A 210 7.04 -4.36 -10.40
N THR A 211 7.98 -5.10 -10.98
CA THR A 211 8.39 -6.43 -10.49
C THR A 211 7.19 -7.38 -10.41
N ASN A 212 6.60 -7.64 -11.58
CA ASN A 212 5.46 -8.53 -11.78
C ASN A 212 5.66 -9.33 -13.08
N THR A 213 4.63 -10.06 -13.52
CA THR A 213 4.62 -10.81 -14.79
C THR A 213 3.56 -10.29 -15.75
N LEU A 214 3.26 -8.98 -15.70
CA LEU A 214 2.29 -8.33 -16.59
C LEU A 214 2.74 -8.45 -18.05
N THR A 215 1.78 -8.68 -18.94
CA THR A 215 1.96 -8.97 -20.36
C THR A 215 1.11 -8.03 -21.21
N ALA A 216 1.22 -8.16 -22.53
CA ALA A 216 0.55 -7.33 -23.52
C ALA A 216 1.02 -5.87 -23.50
N GLU A 217 0.33 -5.01 -24.24
CA GLU A 217 0.71 -3.62 -24.43
C GLU A 217 0.33 -2.75 -23.23
N ILE A 218 1.09 -1.67 -23.02
CA ILE A 218 0.71 -0.61 -22.09
C ILE A 218 -0.56 0.08 -22.62
N PRO A 219 -1.67 0.14 -21.86
CA PRO A 219 -2.88 0.80 -22.30
C PRO A 219 -2.67 2.27 -22.63
N LYS A 220 -3.08 2.70 -23.82
CA LYS A 220 -3.07 4.13 -24.21
C LYS A 220 -3.92 5.00 -23.27
N GLU A 221 -4.89 4.39 -22.58
CA GLU A 221 -5.73 5.06 -21.60
C GLU A 221 -4.94 5.61 -20.40
N ILE A 222 -3.75 5.07 -20.10
CA ILE A 222 -2.84 5.65 -19.07
C ILE A 222 -2.48 7.10 -19.43
N GLY A 223 -2.30 7.41 -20.72
CA GLY A 223 -2.02 8.78 -21.16
C GLY A 223 -3.20 9.74 -21.03
N ARG A 224 -4.36 9.32 -20.49
CA ARG A 224 -5.48 10.21 -20.12
C ARG A 224 -5.50 10.59 -18.65
N LEU A 225 -4.63 10.00 -17.84
CA LEU A 225 -4.54 10.28 -16.40
C LEU A 225 -3.81 11.61 -16.17
N VAL A 226 -4.56 12.71 -16.22
CA VAL A 226 -4.01 14.09 -16.14
C VAL A 226 -3.32 14.41 -14.82
N GLU A 227 -3.63 13.68 -13.76
CA GLU A 227 -3.02 13.84 -12.44
C GLU A 227 -1.86 12.85 -12.18
N LEU A 228 -1.47 12.03 -13.16
CA LEU A 228 -0.46 10.99 -12.97
C LEU A 228 0.94 11.58 -12.81
N GLN A 229 1.46 11.57 -11.60
CA GLN A 229 2.79 12.09 -11.25
C GLN A 229 3.86 11.01 -11.17
N SER A 230 3.49 9.74 -10.94
CA SER A 230 4.43 8.63 -10.87
C SER A 230 3.89 7.39 -11.57
N LEU A 231 4.65 6.85 -12.52
CA LEU A 231 4.35 5.61 -13.22
C LEU A 231 5.56 4.69 -13.25
N ASN A 232 5.48 3.56 -12.57
CA ASN A 232 6.51 2.53 -12.57
C ASN A 232 5.90 1.20 -13.05
N LEU A 233 6.34 0.74 -14.21
CA LEU A 233 5.93 -0.52 -14.85
C LEU A 233 7.13 -1.46 -15.04
N SER A 234 8.27 -1.15 -14.41
CA SER A 234 9.53 -1.85 -14.63
C SER A 234 9.49 -3.32 -14.19
N GLY A 235 10.34 -4.17 -14.76
CA GLY A 235 10.42 -5.58 -14.37
C GLY A 235 9.14 -6.35 -14.65
N ASN A 236 8.65 -6.30 -15.89
CA ASN A 236 7.46 -7.01 -16.36
C ASN A 236 7.73 -7.65 -17.74
N LEU A 237 6.70 -8.19 -18.39
CA LEU A 237 6.75 -8.81 -19.72
C LEU A 237 5.93 -7.99 -20.74
N LEU A 238 5.84 -6.67 -20.57
CA LEU A 238 5.05 -5.79 -21.43
C LEU A 238 5.67 -5.70 -22.82
N ILE A 239 4.84 -5.66 -23.86
CA ILE A 239 5.25 -5.64 -25.27
C ILE A 239 4.71 -4.39 -25.99
N GLY A 240 5.13 -4.22 -27.25
CA GLY A 240 4.66 -3.13 -28.10
C GLY A 240 5.32 -1.80 -27.76
N ASN A 241 4.75 -0.71 -28.27
CA ASN A 241 5.33 0.63 -28.13
C ASN A 241 4.91 1.29 -26.83
N ILE A 242 5.73 2.20 -26.30
CA ILE A 242 5.28 3.16 -25.28
C ILE A 242 4.21 4.07 -25.93
N PRO A 243 2.98 4.16 -25.40
CA PRO A 243 1.95 5.01 -25.98
C PRO A 243 2.38 6.48 -26.03
N TYR A 244 2.19 7.12 -27.19
CA TYR A 244 2.66 8.47 -27.47
C TYR A 244 2.06 9.56 -26.58
N ASN A 245 0.92 9.27 -25.96
CA ASN A 245 0.22 10.16 -25.05
C ASN A 245 0.62 9.97 -23.58
N ILE A 246 1.47 9.00 -23.25
CA ILE A 246 2.03 8.90 -21.90
C ILE A 246 2.88 10.13 -21.64
N GLY A 247 2.54 10.84 -20.56
CA GLY A 247 3.19 12.09 -20.21
C GLY A 247 2.86 13.25 -21.17
N ASN A 248 1.93 13.08 -22.10
CA ASN A 248 1.33 14.18 -22.86
C ASN A 248 0.16 14.74 -22.05
N MET A 249 0.47 15.56 -21.06
CA MET A 249 -0.53 16.36 -20.38
C MET A 249 -0.74 17.61 -21.23
N GLU A 250 -1.99 17.92 -21.58
CA GLU A 250 -2.31 19.08 -22.40
C GLU A 250 -1.54 20.29 -21.87
N LEU A 251 -0.63 20.83 -22.70
CA LEU A 251 -0.12 22.18 -22.53
C LEU A 251 -1.36 23.06 -22.54
N ILE A 252 -1.83 23.47 -21.36
CA ILE A 252 -2.77 24.57 -21.29
C ILE A 252 -1.97 25.77 -21.81
N GLU A 253 -2.26 26.13 -23.06
CA GLU A 253 -1.90 27.41 -23.67
C GLU A 253 -2.58 28.53 -22.88
N SER A 254 -2.14 28.79 -21.65
CA SER A 254 -2.42 30.06 -21.01
C SER A 254 -1.17 30.50 -20.26
N LEU A 255 -0.46 31.46 -20.86
CA LEU A 255 0.36 32.42 -20.14
C LEU A 255 -0.50 32.99 -19.00
N ASP A 256 -0.37 32.44 -17.81
CA ASP A 256 -0.57 33.18 -16.57
C ASP A 256 0.34 32.57 -15.51
N PHE A 257 1.21 33.43 -14.99
CA PHE A 257 2.09 33.14 -13.87
C PHE A 257 1.25 32.47 -12.76
N PHE A 258 1.66 31.29 -12.28
CA PHE A 258 1.05 30.47 -11.21
C PHE A 258 0.13 29.28 -11.59
N SER A 259 0.21 28.69 -12.79
CA SER A 259 -0.41 27.37 -13.02
C SER A 259 0.51 26.24 -12.52
N ASN A 260 0.10 25.47 -11.51
CA ASN A 260 0.73 24.21 -11.11
C ASN A 260 0.74 23.26 -12.31
N LEU A 261 1.87 23.19 -13.02
CA LEU A 261 2.06 22.25 -14.11
C LEU A 261 2.14 20.84 -13.49
N ASN A 262 1.09 20.05 -13.69
CA ASN A 262 1.14 18.62 -13.36
C ASN A 262 2.13 17.98 -14.33
N PHE A 263 3.25 17.49 -13.82
CA PHE A 263 4.25 16.74 -14.58
C PHE A 263 4.36 15.33 -14.03
N LEU A 264 4.70 14.39 -14.91
CA LEU A 264 5.13 13.06 -14.51
C LEU A 264 6.54 13.23 -13.92
N ASN A 265 6.63 13.15 -12.60
CA ASN A 265 7.88 13.32 -11.86
C ASN A 265 8.71 12.04 -11.85
N HIS A 266 8.05 10.89 -11.96
CA HIS A 266 8.71 9.59 -11.98
C HIS A 266 8.15 8.71 -13.09
N PHE A 267 9.04 8.15 -13.91
CA PHE A 267 8.69 7.22 -14.97
C PHE A 267 9.74 6.12 -15.06
N ASN A 268 9.28 4.87 -15.07
CA ASN A 268 10.17 3.73 -15.26
C ASN A 268 9.44 2.58 -15.98
N VAL A 269 9.97 2.16 -17.12
CA VAL A 269 9.49 1.02 -17.93
C VAL A 269 10.60 0.02 -18.21
N SER A 270 11.73 0.13 -17.50
CA SER A 270 12.89 -0.75 -17.69
C SER A 270 12.56 -2.22 -17.47
N TYR A 271 13.38 -3.11 -18.04
CA TYR A 271 13.27 -4.56 -17.90
C TYR A 271 11.87 -5.05 -18.32
N ASN A 272 11.52 -4.80 -19.58
CA ASN A 272 10.31 -5.24 -20.25
C ASN A 272 10.66 -5.73 -21.67
N ASN A 273 9.66 -6.04 -22.49
CA ASN A 273 9.85 -6.42 -23.89
C ASN A 273 9.29 -5.36 -24.87
N LEU A 274 9.36 -4.08 -24.48
CA LEU A 274 8.84 -2.97 -25.27
C LEU A 274 9.70 -2.73 -26.51
N THR A 275 9.08 -2.35 -27.62
CA THR A 275 9.71 -2.11 -28.91
C THR A 275 9.44 -0.69 -29.42
N GLY A 276 10.11 -0.32 -30.50
CA GLY A 276 9.85 0.93 -31.20
C GLY A 276 10.58 2.14 -30.60
N GLN A 277 10.25 3.31 -31.14
CA GLN A 277 10.90 4.56 -30.75
C GLN A 277 10.26 5.13 -29.47
N ILE A 278 11.08 5.66 -28.56
CA ILE A 278 10.59 6.43 -27.41
C ILE A 278 9.86 7.69 -27.94
N PRO A 279 8.58 7.92 -27.58
CA PRO A 279 7.80 9.02 -28.12
C PRO A 279 8.42 10.40 -27.91
N THR A 280 8.79 11.07 -28.99
CA THR A 280 9.42 12.40 -28.99
C THR A 280 8.43 13.53 -28.77
N SER A 281 8.87 14.66 -28.21
CA SER A 281 8.03 15.83 -27.87
C SER A 281 7.10 15.59 -26.69
N THR A 282 7.50 14.69 -25.79
CA THR A 282 6.85 14.43 -24.50
C THR A 282 7.84 14.69 -23.38
N GLN A 283 7.40 14.65 -22.12
CA GLN A 283 8.34 14.65 -20.99
C GLN A 283 9.16 13.37 -20.88
N LEU A 284 8.92 12.34 -21.71
CA LEU A 284 9.71 11.11 -21.69
C LEU A 284 11.20 11.36 -22.01
N GLN A 285 11.53 12.43 -22.72
CA GLN A 285 12.93 12.77 -23.00
C GLN A 285 13.71 13.26 -21.77
N SER A 286 13.04 13.67 -20.68
CA SER A 286 13.73 14.18 -19.48
C SER A 286 14.16 13.10 -18.50
N PHE A 287 13.65 11.86 -18.63
CA PHE A 287 14.04 10.78 -17.72
C PHE A 287 15.38 10.16 -18.11
N GLU A 288 16.04 9.57 -17.12
CA GLU A 288 17.34 8.93 -17.30
C GLU A 288 17.24 7.67 -18.17
N ASN A 289 18.37 7.28 -18.79
CA ASN A 289 18.45 6.05 -19.58
C ASN A 289 18.04 4.79 -18.81
N LEU A 290 18.23 4.79 -17.48
CA LEU A 290 17.84 3.70 -16.60
C LEU A 290 16.33 3.46 -16.59
N SER A 291 15.50 4.46 -16.89
CA SER A 291 14.05 4.30 -17.01
C SER A 291 13.63 3.44 -18.19
N TYR A 292 14.52 3.15 -19.13
CA TYR A 292 14.22 2.47 -20.41
C TYR A 292 15.03 1.20 -20.65
N VAL A 293 16.09 0.97 -19.86
CA VAL A 293 17.03 -0.14 -20.05
C VAL A 293 16.35 -1.51 -20.03
N GLY A 294 16.93 -2.52 -20.69
CA GLY A 294 16.35 -3.87 -20.71
C GLY A 294 15.05 -3.96 -21.52
N ASN A 295 14.92 -3.14 -22.56
CA ASN A 295 13.85 -3.19 -23.58
C ASN A 295 14.45 -3.19 -25.00
N HIS A 296 13.59 -3.31 -26.01
CA HIS A 296 13.90 -3.22 -27.43
C HIS A 296 13.64 -1.81 -28.01
N LEU A 297 13.83 -0.77 -27.19
CA LEU A 297 13.51 0.62 -27.52
C LEU A 297 14.66 1.33 -28.27
N CYS A 298 14.32 2.35 -29.06
CA CYS A 298 15.28 3.19 -29.76
C CYS A 298 14.93 4.69 -29.69
N GLY A 299 15.88 5.55 -30.08
CA GLY A 299 15.74 7.00 -30.03
C GLY A 299 16.09 7.64 -28.68
N PRO A 300 16.16 8.98 -28.60
CA PRO A 300 16.48 9.69 -27.36
C PRO A 300 15.47 9.37 -26.23
N PRO A 301 15.90 9.31 -24.95
CA PRO A 301 17.22 9.70 -24.43
C PRO A 301 18.33 8.64 -24.56
N LEU A 302 18.02 7.44 -25.07
CA LEU A 302 18.99 6.35 -25.16
C LEU A 302 20.23 6.74 -25.97
N THR A 303 21.38 6.77 -25.30
CA THR A 303 22.68 6.99 -25.95
C THR A 303 23.14 5.74 -26.71
N LYS A 304 23.87 5.91 -27.83
CA LYS A 304 24.41 4.81 -28.65
C LYS A 304 25.16 3.73 -27.85
N LYS A 305 25.87 4.12 -26.79
CA LYS A 305 26.67 3.23 -25.93
C LYS A 305 25.83 2.16 -25.19
N LEU A 306 24.56 2.45 -24.89
CA LEU A 306 23.64 1.50 -24.26
C LEU A 306 23.00 0.53 -25.28
N LEU A 307 22.81 0.97 -26.53
CA LEU A 307 22.36 0.11 -27.62
C LEU A 307 23.43 -0.91 -28.00
N GLU A 308 24.72 -0.57 -27.84
CA GLU A 308 25.86 -1.46 -28.12
C GLU A 308 26.08 -2.53 -27.06
N LEU A 309 25.85 -2.25 -25.77
CA LEU A 309 25.90 -3.25 -24.68
C LEU A 309 24.83 -4.35 -24.82
N ARG A 310 23.74 -4.06 -25.54
CA ARG A 310 22.66 -5.02 -25.81
C ARG A 310 23.10 -6.14 -26.76
N ASN A 311 23.93 -5.81 -27.76
CA ASN A 311 24.41 -6.79 -28.72
C ASN A 311 25.46 -7.76 -28.14
N GLN A 312 26.08 -7.44 -27.00
CA GLN A 312 27.10 -8.30 -26.38
C GLN A 312 26.52 -9.34 -25.41
N ASN A 313 25.29 -9.14 -24.90
CA ASN A 313 24.64 -10.07 -23.98
C ASN A 313 23.65 -11.04 -24.65
N GLU A 314 23.39 -10.89 -25.96
CA GLU A 314 22.57 -11.82 -26.76
C GLU A 314 23.41 -12.91 -27.48
N GLU A 315 24.75 -12.93 -27.29
CA GLU A 315 25.68 -13.90 -27.90
C GLU A 315 26.31 -14.92 -26.91
N ILE A 316 25.73 -15.14 -25.72
CA ILE A 316 26.19 -16.18 -24.77
C ILE A 316 25.04 -17.08 -24.35
#